data_AF-A0A4Q5QBI7-F1
#
_entry.id   AF-A0A4Q5QBI7-F1
#
_cell.length_a   1.000
_cell.length_b   1.000
_cell.length_c   1.000
_cell.angle_alpha   90.00
_cell.angle_beta   90.00
_cell.angle_gamma   90.00
#
_symmetry.space_group_name_H-M   'P 1'
#
loop_
_entity.id
_entity.type
_entity.pdbx_description
1 polymer ?
#
loop_
_entity_poly.entity_id
_entity_poly.type
_entity_poly.pdbx_seq_one_letter_code
_entity_poly.pdbx_strand_id
1 'polypeptide(L)'
;QIPPSGQPIIQMSDAQPSGGYPKFGTVIEADLWRLGQAPVGSRIRFIRTNWTEALAAHDAVQAWLGDIRRMLGLWSDYAGAQR
;
A
#
# COMPACT_ATOMS: atom_id res chain seq x y z
N GLN A 1 15.36 0.20 -4.24
CA GLN A 1 16.82 -0.01 -4.27
C GLN A 1 17.29 -0.09 -5.72
N ILE A 2 18.50 0.36 -6.03
CA ILE A 2 19.11 0.23 -7.37
C ILE A 2 20.42 -0.57 -7.25
N PRO A 3 20.47 -1.83 -7.73
CA PRO A 3 21.71 -2.59 -7.86
C PRO A 3 22.62 -2.05 -8.99
N PRO A 4 23.88 -2.51 -9.10
CA PRO A 4 24.79 -2.15 -10.20
C PRO A 4 24.23 -2.44 -11.60
N SER A 5 23.30 -3.39 -11.74
CA SER A 5 22.61 -3.69 -13.02
C SER A 5 21.64 -2.58 -13.46
N GLY A 6 21.36 -1.58 -12.62
CA GLY A 6 20.51 -0.43 -12.93
C GLY A 6 19.00 -0.70 -12.86
N GLN A 7 18.57 -1.95 -12.70
CA GLN A 7 17.13 -2.26 -12.61
C GLN A 7 16.60 -2.03 -11.18
N PRO A 8 15.53 -1.22 -11.02
CA PRO A 8 15.00 -0.91 -9.70
C PRO A 8 14.32 -2.12 -9.04
N ILE A 9 14.56 -2.28 -7.75
CA ILE A 9 13.88 -3.25 -6.88
C ILE A 9 13.00 -2.49 -5.89
N ILE A 10 11.70 -2.80 -5.84
CA ILE A 10 10.80 -2.34 -4.78
C ILE A 10 10.79 -3.39 -3.68
N GLN A 11 11.02 -2.98 -2.43
CA GLN A 11 10.97 -3.87 -1.27
C GLN A 11 9.53 -3.97 -0.76
N MET A 12 9.01 -5.19 -0.65
CA MET A 12 7.68 -5.50 -0.11
C MET A 12 7.78 -5.95 1.37
N SER A 13 6.67 -6.39 1.97
CA SER A 13 6.58 -6.77 3.39
C SER A 13 7.64 -7.77 3.85
N ASP A 14 8.03 -8.70 2.98
CA ASP A 14 8.91 -9.81 3.33
C ASP A 14 10.37 -9.52 2.96
N ALA A 15 10.68 -8.29 2.57
CA ALA A 15 12.01 -7.91 2.13
C ALA A 15 13.00 -7.90 3.31
N GLN A 16 14.24 -8.30 3.03
CA GLN A 16 15.31 -8.25 4.01
C GLN A 16 15.53 -6.81 4.54
N PRO A 17 15.58 -6.60 5.87
CA PRO A 17 15.72 -5.26 6.46
C PRO A 17 17.08 -4.61 6.12
N SER A 18 18.13 -5.43 6.03
CA SER A 18 19.46 -5.01 5.59
C SER A 18 19.58 -5.09 4.07
N GLY A 19 19.92 -3.97 3.44
CA GLY A 19 20.19 -3.89 2.00
C GLY A 19 21.39 -3.00 1.74
N GLY A 20 22.35 -3.46 0.94
CA GLY A 20 23.57 -2.72 0.60
C GLY A 20 23.44 -1.79 -0.62
N TYR A 21 22.28 -1.78 -1.29
CA TYR A 21 22.07 -0.98 -2.48
C TYR A 21 21.43 0.38 -2.18
N PRO A 22 21.82 1.44 -2.92
CA PRO A 22 21.26 2.76 -2.72
C PRO A 22 19.73 2.79 -2.91
N LYS A 23 19.07 3.56 -2.05
CA LYS A 23 17.63 3.85 -2.12
C LYS A 23 17.47 5.30 -2.61
N PHE A 24 16.82 5.48 -3.75
CA PHE A 24 16.55 6.81 -4.33
C PHE A 24 15.17 7.36 -3.96
N GLY A 25 14.32 6.54 -3.33
CA GLY A 25 12.97 6.89 -2.92
C GLY A 25 12.25 5.72 -2.27
N THR A 26 11.04 5.99 -1.78
CA THR A 26 10.11 5.00 -1.22
C THR A 26 8.72 5.19 -1.84
N VAL A 27 8.00 4.09 -2.00
CA VAL A 27 6.56 4.12 -2.27
C VAL A 27 5.87 4.38 -0.93
N ILE A 28 4.82 5.20 -0.93
CA ILE A 28 4.04 5.49 0.27
C ILE A 28 3.25 4.26 0.71
N GLU A 29 3.03 4.11 2.01
CA GLU A 29 2.32 2.95 2.56
C GLU A 29 0.91 2.79 1.96
N ALA A 30 0.21 3.90 1.76
CA ALA A 30 -1.14 3.95 1.18
C ALA A 30 -1.25 3.31 -0.22
N ASP A 31 -0.13 3.18 -0.95
CA ASP A 31 -0.08 2.62 -2.30
C ASP A 31 0.63 1.26 -2.39
N LEU A 32 1.23 0.75 -1.32
CA LEU A 32 1.96 -0.53 -1.35
C LEU A 32 1.07 -1.70 -1.77
N TRP A 33 -0.20 -1.69 -1.36
CA TRP A 33 -1.15 -2.74 -1.74
C TRP A 33 -1.35 -2.84 -3.25
N ARG A 34 -1.22 -1.72 -4.00
CA ARG A 34 -1.36 -1.72 -5.47
C ARG A 34 -0.26 -2.55 -6.14
N LEU A 35 0.95 -2.54 -5.57
CA LEU A 35 2.07 -3.35 -6.05
C LEU A 35 1.85 -4.83 -5.76
N GLY A 36 1.27 -5.17 -4.61
CA GLY A 36 0.90 -6.55 -4.28
C GLY A 36 -0.17 -7.15 -5.21
N GLN A 37 -0.95 -6.30 -5.88
CA GLN A 37 -1.98 -6.70 -6.83
C GLN A 37 -1.52 -6.62 -8.30
N ALA A 38 -0.29 -6.16 -8.58
CA ALA A 38 0.19 -5.98 -9.94
C ALA A 38 0.59 -7.32 -10.58
N PRO A 39 0.01 -7.71 -11.74
CA PRO A 39 0.44 -8.91 -12.46
C PRO A 39 1.89 -8.83 -12.93
N VAL A 40 2.54 -9.98 -13.08
CA VAL A 40 3.86 -10.08 -13.72
C VAL A 40 3.82 -9.48 -15.13
N GLY A 41 4.83 -8.65 -15.46
CA GLY A 41 4.89 -7.93 -16.73
C GLY A 41 4.15 -6.59 -16.76
N SER A 42 3.48 -6.21 -15.66
CA SER A 42 2.83 -4.90 -15.54
C SER A 42 3.83 -3.74 -15.64
N ARG A 43 3.39 -2.63 -16.22
CA ARG A 43 4.15 -1.37 -16.25
C ARG A 43 3.83 -0.54 -15.01
N ILE A 44 4.87 -0.10 -14.30
CA ILE A 44 4.75 0.77 -13.13
C ILE A 44 5.26 2.16 -13.49
N ARG A 45 4.49 3.19 -13.15
CA ARG A 45 4.90 4.59 -13.26
C ARG A 45 4.89 5.23 -11.87
N PHE A 46 6.06 5.66 -11.40
CA PHE A 46 6.15 6.42 -10.16
C PHE A 46 5.68 7.86 -10.37
N ILE A 47 4.87 8.35 -9.44
CA ILE A 47 4.47 9.76 -9.36
C ILE A 47 5.15 10.34 -8.13
N ARG A 48 5.82 11.49 -8.31
CA ARG A 48 6.44 12.19 -7.18
C ARG A 48 5.34 12.71 -6.26
N THR A 49 5.54 12.54 -4.97
CA THR A 49 4.65 13.08 -3.93
C THR A 49 5.49 13.73 -2.82
N ASN A 50 4.82 14.40 -1.89
CA ASN A 50 5.42 14.96 -0.68
C ASN A 50 4.80 14.35 0.59
N TRP A 51 5.33 14.74 1.76
CA TRP A 51 4.88 14.22 3.05
C TRP A 51 3.39 14.45 3.33
N THR A 52 2.89 15.65 3.03
CA THR A 52 1.49 16.03 3.27
C THR A 52 0.54 15.21 2.42
N GLU A 53 0.87 15.05 1.13
CA GLU A 53 0.09 14.20 0.21
C GLU A 53 0.12 12.72 0.61
N ALA A 54 1.28 12.22 1.06
CA ALA A 54 1.42 10.85 1.54
C ALA A 54 0.54 10.58 2.77
N LEU A 55 0.50 11.53 3.71
CA LEU A 55 -0.34 11.44 4.91
C LEU A 55 -1.83 11.51 4.54
N ALA A 56 -2.22 12.45 3.68
CA ALA A 56 -3.60 12.56 3.20
C ALA A 56 -4.08 11.28 2.49
N ALA A 57 -3.22 10.64 1.69
CA ALA A 57 -3.52 9.36 1.06
C ALA A 57 -3.68 8.23 2.09
N HIS A 58 -2.83 8.20 3.13
CA HIS A 58 -2.95 7.23 4.22
C HIS A 58 -4.26 7.40 4.98
N ASP A 59 -4.61 8.63 5.35
CA ASP A 59 -5.84 8.95 6.08
C ASP A 59 -7.09 8.57 5.26
N ALA A 60 -7.07 8.82 3.95
CA ALA A 60 -8.16 8.41 3.06
C ALA A 60 -8.37 6.88 3.03
N VAL A 61 -7.27 6.10 2.99
CA VAL A 61 -7.34 4.64 3.08
C VAL A 61 -7.87 4.18 4.43
N GLN A 62 -7.41 4.78 5.54
CA GLN A 62 -7.89 4.45 6.88
C GLN A 62 -9.38 4.76 7.06
N ALA A 63 -9.85 5.91 6.55
CA ALA A 63 -11.26 6.28 6.58
C ALA A 63 -12.11 5.26 5.83
N TRP A 64 -11.70 4.88 4.61
CA TRP A 64 -12.39 3.86 3.82
C TRP A 64 -12.47 2.49 4.52
N LEU A 65 -11.35 2.04 5.12
CA LEU A 65 -11.34 0.81 5.91
C LEU A 65 -12.24 0.91 7.15
N GLY A 66 -12.28 2.08 7.80
CA GLY A 66 -13.17 2.38 8.92
C GLY A 66 -14.64 2.26 8.52
N ASP A 67 -15.02 2.80 7.36
CA ASP A 67 -16.37 2.68 6.83
C ASP A 67 -16.76 1.24 6.53
N ILE A 68 -15.88 0.46 5.90
CA ILE A 68 -16.13 -0.97 5.65
C ILE A 68 -16.34 -1.72 6.97
N ARG A 69 -15.49 -1.50 7.97
CA ARG A 69 -15.63 -2.13 9.30
C ARG A 69 -16.97 -1.77 9.94
N ARG A 70 -17.39 -0.51 9.85
CA ARG A 70 -18.69 -0.04 10.34
C ARG A 70 -19.85 -0.73 9.62
N MET A 71 -19.80 -0.82 8.29
CA MET A 71 -20.85 -1.48 7.50
C MET A 71 -20.95 -2.98 7.82
N LEU A 72 -19.81 -3.66 7.97
CA LEU A 72 -19.78 -5.07 8.35
C LEU A 72 -20.36 -5.31 9.75
N GLY A 73 -20.10 -4.40 10.70
CA GLY A 73 -20.70 -4.44 12.03
C GLY A 73 -22.22 -4.34 11.98
N LEU A 74 -22.75 -3.32 11.27
CA LEU A 74 -24.20 -3.13 11.11
C LEU A 74 -24.88 -4.33 10.43
N TRP A 75 -24.23 -4.92 9.43
CA TRP A 75 -24.76 -6.11 8.76
C TRP A 75 -24.76 -7.33 9.68
N SER A 76 -23.69 -7.52 10.46
CA SER A 76 -23.61 -8.61 11.44
C SER A 76 -24.72 -8.51 12.49
N ASP A 77 -24.98 -7.31 13.01
CA ASP A 77 -26.04 -7.07 13.99
C ASP A 77 -27.44 -7.33 13.38
N TYR A 78 -27.67 -6.83 12.16
CA TYR A 78 -28.91 -7.09 11.42
C TYR A 78 -29.14 -8.59 11.18
N ALA A 79 -28.13 -9.32 10.70
CA ALA A 79 -28.21 -10.74 10.40
C ALA A 79 -28.39 -11.60 11.68
N GLY A 80 -27.84 -11.15 12.82
CA GLY A 80 -28.04 -11.77 14.13
C GLY A 80 -29.46 -11.57 14.67
N ALA A 81 -30.05 -10.40 14.48
CA ALA A 81 -31.41 -10.10 14.93
C ALA A 81 -32.52 -10.82 14.14
N GLN A 82 -32.21 -11.39 12.97
CA GLN A 82 -33.16 -12.16 12.16
C GLN A 82 -33.09 -13.68 12.36
N ARG A 83 -32.25 -14.17 13.28
CA ARG A 83 -32.23 -15.57 13.73
C ARG A 83 -32.96 -15.69 15.06
#